data_AF-A0A1V3INI4-F1
#
_entry.id   AF-A0A1V3INI4-F1
#
_cell.length_a   1.000
_cell.length_b   1.000
_cell.length_c   1.000
_cell.angle_alpha   90.00
_cell.angle_beta   90.00
_cell.angle_gamma   90.00
#
_symmetry.space_group_name_H-M   'P 1'
#
loop_
_entity.id
_entity.type
_entity.pdbx_description
1 polymer ?
#
loop_
_entity_poly.entity_id
_entity_poly.type
_entity_poly.pdbx_seq_one_letter_code
_entity_poly.pdbx_strand_id
1 'polypeptide(L)'
;MVNCVDKGKSFPYIAYFQKKDQIGKTNVNTRWNDVQACGGINISRSNNEFQIKNERDKNGAIEPAVIKQFEACMLSKGYVRLYYADCGTQDPKWDKGKCNL
;
A
#
# COMPACT_ATOMS: atom_id res chain seq x y z
N MET A 1 15.10 30.47 1.50
CA MET A 1 15.32 29.20 2.22
C MET A 1 14.09 28.32 2.03
N VAL A 2 14.17 27.29 1.19
CA VAL A 2 13.18 26.21 1.22
C VAL A 2 13.53 25.35 2.44
N ASN A 3 12.81 25.55 3.54
CA ASN A 3 12.90 24.63 4.66
C ASN A 3 12.27 23.30 4.21
N CYS A 4 13.12 22.33 3.89
CA CYS A 4 12.69 20.94 3.77
C CYS A 4 12.26 20.49 5.16
N VAL A 5 10.98 20.66 5.48
CA VAL A 5 10.40 20.14 6.70
C VAL A 5 10.43 18.63 6.58
N ASP A 6 11.22 17.96 7.41
CA ASP A 6 11.13 16.51 7.55
C ASP A 6 9.73 16.20 8.11
N LYS A 7 8.91 15.55 7.28
CA LYS A 7 7.54 15.16 7.64
C LYS A 7 7.50 13.74 8.22
N GLY A 8 8.65 13.13 8.47
CA GLY A 8 8.75 11.77 8.99
C GLY A 8 8.51 10.70 7.92
N LYS A 9 8.44 9.45 8.37
CA LYS A 9 8.37 8.27 7.49
C LYS A 9 7.02 8.22 6.77
N SER A 10 7.06 8.06 5.45
CA SER A 10 5.85 7.81 4.66
C SER A 10 5.26 6.43 4.95
N PHE A 11 3.95 6.29 4.75
CA PHE A 11 3.30 4.98 4.81
C PHE A 11 3.82 4.07 3.67
N PRO A 12 4.06 2.77 3.94
CA PRO A 12 4.49 1.82 2.90
C PRO A 12 3.33 1.52 1.95
N TYR A 13 3.64 0.97 0.78
CA TYR A 13 2.67 0.77 -0.31
C TYR A 13 1.42 -0.02 0.12
N ILE A 14 1.58 -1.02 0.98
CA ILE A 14 0.48 -1.82 1.52
C ILE A 14 -0.50 -1.02 2.40
N ALA A 15 -0.01 0.02 3.09
CA ALA A 15 -0.83 0.82 3.98
C ALA A 15 -1.88 1.64 3.22
N TYR A 16 -1.59 1.96 1.95
CA TYR A 16 -2.49 2.68 1.07
C TYR A 16 -3.75 1.88 0.68
N PHE A 17 -3.74 0.56 0.82
CA PHE A 17 -4.93 -0.26 0.57
C PHE A 17 -5.78 -0.33 1.83
N GLN A 18 -6.95 0.30 1.78
CA GLN A 18 -7.90 0.39 2.88
C GLN A 18 -9.26 -0.15 2.46
N LYS A 19 -9.93 -0.93 3.31
CA LYS A 19 -11.33 -1.33 3.05
C LYS A 19 -12.21 -0.09 3.06
N LYS A 20 -13.15 0.00 2.11
CA LYS A 20 -14.02 1.17 1.93
C LYS A 20 -14.80 1.57 3.20
N ASP A 21 -15.22 0.58 3.98
CA ASP A 21 -15.99 0.70 5.21
C ASP A 21 -15.12 0.84 6.47
N GLN A 22 -13.80 0.62 6.37
CA GLN A 22 -12.86 0.61 7.50
C GLN A 22 -11.60 1.45 7.23
N ILE A 23 -11.76 2.59 6.56
CA ILE A 23 -10.65 3.50 6.27
C ILE A 23 -9.96 3.91 7.59
N GLY A 24 -8.63 3.73 7.65
CA GLY A 24 -7.80 4.00 8.83
C GLY A 24 -7.86 2.91 9.91
N LYS A 25 -8.71 1.89 9.73
CA LYS A 25 -8.92 0.80 10.70
C LYS A 25 -8.93 -0.58 10.05
N THR A 26 -8.42 -0.67 8.82
CA THR A 26 -8.43 -1.91 8.05
C THR A 26 -7.58 -2.95 8.75
N ASN A 27 -8.13 -4.15 8.98
CA ASN A 27 -7.40 -5.24 9.62
C ASN A 27 -6.16 -5.63 8.80
N VAL A 28 -4.99 -5.55 9.43
CA VAL A 28 -3.68 -5.74 8.80
C VAL A 28 -3.48 -7.19 8.35
N ASN A 29 -3.92 -8.15 9.17
CA ASN A 29 -3.79 -9.57 8.83
C ASN A 29 -4.67 -9.95 7.64
N THR A 30 -5.91 -9.46 7.61
CA THR A 30 -6.81 -9.66 6.45
C THR A 30 -6.22 -9.03 5.20
N ARG A 31 -5.64 -7.83 5.31
CA ARG A 31 -4.98 -7.13 4.21
C ARG A 31 -3.84 -7.93 3.60
N TRP A 32 -2.95 -8.46 4.44
CA TRP A 32 -1.84 -9.28 3.97
C TRP A 32 -2.30 -10.58 3.31
N ASN A 33 -3.33 -11.22 3.86
CA ASN A 33 -3.90 -12.43 3.26
C ASN A 33 -4.52 -12.12 1.89
N ASP A 34 -5.19 -10.98 1.75
CA ASP A 34 -5.78 -10.54 0.49
C ASP A 34 -4.71 -10.18 -0.56
N VAL A 35 -3.61 -9.54 -0.15
CA VAL A 35 -2.44 -9.27 -1.01
C VAL A 35 -1.86 -10.57 -1.55
N GLN A 36 -1.65 -11.56 -0.68
CA GLN A 36 -1.13 -12.87 -1.08
C GLN A 36 -2.06 -13.54 -2.09
N ALA A 37 -3.38 -13.49 -1.85
CA ALA A 37 -4.37 -14.02 -2.77
C ALA A 37 -4.40 -13.30 -4.13
N CYS A 38 -4.08 -11.99 -4.15
CA CYS A 38 -4.01 -11.19 -5.38
C CYS A 38 -2.67 -11.29 -6.12
N GLY A 39 -1.76 -12.17 -5.70
CA GLY A 39 -0.47 -12.39 -6.37
C GLY A 39 0.71 -11.64 -5.75
N GLY A 40 0.55 -11.12 -4.53
CA GLY A 40 1.67 -10.64 -3.72
C GLY A 40 2.57 -11.80 -3.28
N ILE A 41 3.87 -11.64 -3.50
CA ILE A 41 4.94 -12.59 -3.17
C ILE A 41 6.02 -11.89 -2.35
N ASN A 42 6.97 -12.65 -1.79
CA ASN A 42 8.07 -12.12 -0.97
C ASN A 42 7.57 -11.19 0.16
N ILE A 43 6.48 -11.60 0.82
CA ILE A 43 5.80 -10.80 1.83
C ILE A 43 6.62 -10.75 3.12
N SER A 44 7.10 -9.56 3.48
CA SER A 44 7.72 -9.27 4.77
C SER A 44 6.77 -8.44 5.63
N ARG A 45 6.06 -9.10 6.54
CA ARG A 45 5.13 -8.42 7.46
C ARG A 45 5.84 -7.49 8.45
N SER A 46 7.07 -7.80 8.84
CA SER A 46 7.88 -6.96 9.72
C SER A 46 8.30 -5.65 9.05
N ASN A 47 8.64 -5.71 7.75
CA ASN A 47 9.12 -4.55 7.01
C ASN A 47 8.01 -3.81 6.26
N ASN A 48 6.81 -4.41 6.20
CA ASN A 48 5.67 -3.96 5.40
C ASN A 48 5.95 -3.91 3.89
N GLU A 49 6.67 -4.91 3.41
CA GLU A 49 7.12 -5.01 2.02
C GLU A 49 6.56 -6.26 1.35
N PHE A 50 6.31 -6.16 0.05
CA PHE A 50 5.99 -7.29 -0.81
C PHE A 50 6.34 -6.93 -2.25
N GLN A 51 6.36 -7.93 -3.11
CA GLN A 51 6.47 -7.77 -4.55
C GLN A 51 5.22 -8.33 -5.22
N ILE A 52 4.85 -7.81 -6.38
CA ILE A 52 3.76 -8.38 -7.16
C ILE A 52 4.37 -9.39 -8.15
N LYS A 53 3.81 -10.61 -8.21
CA LYS A 53 4.31 -11.64 -9.11
C LYS A 53 4.30 -11.15 -10.56
N ASN A 54 5.43 -11.28 -11.26
CA ASN A 54 5.64 -10.81 -12.63
C ASN A 54 5.54 -9.28 -12.79
N GLU A 55 5.71 -8.50 -11.72
CA GLU A 55 5.67 -7.03 -11.82
C GLU A 55 6.80 -6.44 -12.65
N ARG A 56 7.87 -7.22 -12.89
CA ARG A 56 9.00 -6.82 -13.71
C ARG A 56 9.23 -7.81 -14.83
N ASP A 57 9.53 -7.29 -16.01
CA ASP A 57 9.94 -8.09 -17.16
C ASP A 57 11.38 -8.62 -16.98
N LYS A 58 11.88 -9.34 -17.98
CA LYS A 58 13.25 -9.88 -17.98
C LYS A 58 14.34 -8.80 -17.97
N ASN A 59 14.01 -7.57 -18.34
CA ASN A 59 14.92 -6.43 -18.35
C ASN A 59 14.79 -5.58 -17.07
N GLY A 60 13.93 -5.99 -16.12
CA GLY A 60 13.68 -5.29 -14.87
C GLY A 60 12.70 -4.10 -14.99
N ALA A 61 12.10 -3.87 -16.16
CA ALA A 61 11.10 -2.84 -16.37
C ALA A 61 9.77 -3.24 -15.71
N ILE A 62 9.10 -2.29 -15.08
CA ILE A 62 7.81 -2.53 -14.41
C ILE A 62 6.74 -2.78 -15.47
N GLU A 63 5.98 -3.87 -15.31
CA GLU A 63 4.87 -4.24 -16.17
C GLU A 63 3.55 -3.64 -15.66
N PRO A 64 3.05 -2.54 -16.25
CA PRO A 64 1.91 -1.81 -15.69
C PRO A 64 0.62 -2.62 -15.68
N ALA A 65 0.48 -3.55 -16.63
CA ALA A 65 -0.68 -4.43 -16.73
C ALA A 65 -0.80 -5.35 -15.51
N VAL A 66 0.32 -5.87 -15.01
CA VAL A 66 0.36 -6.75 -13.84
C VAL A 66 0.02 -5.97 -12.57
N ILE A 67 0.55 -4.77 -12.41
CA ILE A 67 0.21 -3.88 -11.29
C ILE A 67 -1.28 -3.55 -11.30
N LYS A 68 -1.84 -3.20 -12.47
CA LYS A 68 -3.28 -2.92 -12.62
C LYS A 68 -4.15 -4.14 -12.28
N GLN A 69 -3.73 -5.35 -12.66
CA GLN A 69 -4.43 -6.57 -12.30
C GLN A 69 -4.43 -6.80 -10.79
N PHE A 70 -3.31 -6.58 -10.12
CA PHE A 70 -3.21 -6.63 -8.66
C PHE A 70 -4.14 -5.60 -8.01
N GLU A 71 -4.08 -4.33 -8.43
CA GLU A 71 -4.94 -3.27 -7.89
C GLU A 71 -6.43 -3.56 -8.14
N ALA A 72 -6.80 -4.11 -9.30
CA ALA A 72 -8.17 -4.52 -9.61
C ALA A 72 -8.63 -5.70 -8.72
N CYS A 73 -7.75 -6.65 -8.40
CA CYS A 73 -8.04 -7.72 -7.46
C CYS A 73 -8.26 -7.20 -6.03
N MET A 74 -7.43 -6.25 -5.58
CA MET A 74 -7.64 -5.58 -4.30
C MET A 74 -8.98 -4.81 -4.30
N LEU A 75 -9.30 -4.13 -5.40
CA LEU A 75 -10.57 -3.42 -5.54
C LEU A 75 -11.79 -4.36 -5.46
N SER A 76 -11.75 -5.52 -6.12
CA SER A 76 -12.84 -6.51 -6.07
C SER A 76 -13.04 -7.10 -4.69
N LYS A 77 -11.97 -7.17 -3.89
CA LYS A 77 -12.02 -7.51 -2.46
C LYS A 77 -12.52 -6.36 -1.57
N GLY A 78 -12.91 -5.22 -2.13
CA GLY A 78 -13.48 -4.09 -1.38
C GLY A 78 -12.46 -3.10 -0.84
N TYR A 79 -11.20 -3.18 -1.26
CA TYR A 79 -10.21 -2.15 -0.95
C TYR A 79 -10.35 -0.94 -1.88
N VAL A 80 -9.95 0.22 -1.38
CA VAL A 80 -9.58 1.39 -2.18
C VAL A 80 -8.11 1.65 -2.01
N ARG A 81 -7.48 2.13 -3.07
CA ARG A 81 -6.12 2.62 -3.01
C ARG A 81 -6.13 4.10 -2.71
N LEU A 82 -5.54 4.46 -1.58
CA LEU A 82 -5.25 5.83 -1.18
C LEU A 82 -3.86 6.24 -1.64
N TYR A 83 -3.54 7.53 -1.52
CA TYR A 83 -2.22 8.05 -1.84
C TYR A 83 -1.62 8.81 -0.66
N TYR A 84 -0.36 9.22 -0.80
CA TYR A 84 0.29 10.09 0.17
C TYR A 84 -0.56 11.33 0.51
N ALA A 85 -1.22 11.92 -0.48
CA ALA A 85 -2.10 13.08 -0.27
C ALA A 85 -3.30 12.77 0.66
N ASP A 86 -3.74 11.52 0.71
CA ASP A 86 -4.86 11.09 1.55
C ASP A 86 -4.43 10.69 2.95
N CYS A 87 -3.27 10.04 3.07
CA CYS A 87 -2.79 9.47 4.33
C CYS A 87 -1.80 10.33 5.09
N GLY A 88 -1.03 11.16 4.39
CA GLY A 88 0.08 11.89 4.99
C GLY A 88 1.26 10.98 5.33
N THR A 89 1.83 11.16 6.53
CA THR A 89 2.97 10.38 7.02
C THR A 89 2.62 9.67 8.33
N GLN A 90 3.54 8.84 8.82
CA GLN A 90 3.42 8.19 10.13
C GLN A 90 3.69 9.14 11.31
N ASP A 91 4.11 10.38 11.04
CA ASP A 91 4.26 11.40 12.08
C ASP A 91 2.88 11.91 12.49
N PRO A 92 2.51 11.89 13.79
CA PRO A 92 1.18 12.33 14.25
C PRO A 92 0.77 13.73 13.79
N LYS A 93 1.73 14.63 13.52
CA LYS A 93 1.46 15.98 13.01
C LYS A 93 0.95 15.98 11.57
N TRP A 94 1.36 15.01 10.78
CA TRP A 94 1.09 14.93 9.35
C TRP A 94 0.24 13.71 8.97
N ASP A 95 -0.03 12.80 9.90
CA ASP A 95 -0.95 11.68 9.76
C ASP A 95 -2.39 12.20 9.62
N LYS A 96 -3.07 11.73 8.57
CA LYS A 96 -4.47 12.05 8.29
C LYS A 96 -5.45 11.00 8.83
N GLY A 97 -4.95 9.95 9.48
CA GLY A 97 -5.72 8.88 10.08
C GLY A 97 -6.42 7.95 9.08
N LYS A 98 -6.06 8.02 7.79
CA LYS A 98 -6.69 7.21 6.73
C LYS A 98 -5.92 5.94 6.39
N CYS A 99 -4.62 5.91 6.65
CA CYS A 99 -3.79 4.71 6.49
C CYS A 99 -3.45 4.14 7.87
N ASN A 100 -3.32 2.83 7.95
CA ASN A 100 -2.85 2.15 9.16
C ASN A 100 -1.95 0.96 8.80
N LEU A 101 -1.06 0.64 9.73
CA LEU A 101 -0.15 -0.51 9.71
C LEU A 101 -0.54 -1.57 10.73
#